data_AF-A0A3N5W9P2-F1
#
_entry.id   AF-A0A3N5W9P2-F1
#
_cell.length_a   1.000
_cell.length_b   1.000
_cell.length_c   1.000
_cell.angle_alpha   90.00
_cell.angle_beta   90.00
_cell.angle_gamma   90.00
#
_symmetry.space_group_name_H-M   'P 1'
#
loop_
_entity.id
_entity.type
_entity.pdbx_description
1 polymer ?
#
loop_
_entity_poly.entity_id
_entity_poly.type
_entity_poly.pdbx_seq_one_letter_code
_entity_poly.pdbx_strand_id
1 'polypeptide(L)'
;NVPIFVSSDSLLHSYHLLFDKVLRTAETEHFIPLLAEMNKALLAQADAQYQQLIGTAWEDAALRSVAFLAVGSKLLDPAAQVPAYAADLANQELALINAAEGIQPSPLFPGLEFGEDYTQYIPRGHYTRSDALKAYFKSMMWYGRMTFRLKTNDPEAGKAETRAGLLLIHAIQNAQVNGRPAGEAWADLYSPTVFFVGRSDDLTVLQYIPVKEQIFGKDIPVTQLADDGKLEAFIEAADQLPPPRILGIVIQDTDDETKQTKGLRFMGQRFVPDAYIFRQLVYRNVGTRENRRGLPMGLDLMAAMGSERAYQILDDLEQTRYENYPQQMEKARFWLSGLDVSEWTETLYNAWIYTFYPLLDVPGEGYPAFMRSQAWQDKQLKSALGSWAELKHDTILYAKQVYAEMGGGPPPPEPVPPRGYVEPVPQFYARLAALTSMTLDGLDQRGLLNELDRESLNRLKVLAESFQKISEKELAGEALTQEEYDLIRFYGGDLEHLVMAAADTDNEDEYAPRYMDEQPQAAVIADVA
;
A
#
# COMPACT_ATOMS: atom_id res chain seq x y z
N ASN A 1 15.63 0.41 41.20
CA ASN A 1 15.14 1.24 40.09
C ASN A 1 16.16 1.20 38.96
N VAL A 2 15.90 0.33 37.99
CA VAL A 2 16.51 0.46 36.68
C VAL A 2 15.88 1.69 36.03
N PRO A 3 16.66 2.55 35.40
CA PRO A 3 16.10 3.72 34.76
C PRO A 3 15.59 3.44 33.34
N ILE A 4 14.66 4.28 32.86
CA ILE A 4 13.92 4.05 31.62
C ILE A 4 14.30 5.08 30.56
N PHE A 5 14.88 4.63 29.45
CA PHE A 5 15.05 5.44 28.25
C PHE A 5 13.83 5.26 27.34
N VAL A 6 13.08 6.33 27.08
CA VAL A 6 11.94 6.32 26.17
C VAL A 6 12.45 6.69 24.78
N SER A 7 12.49 5.72 23.88
CA SER A 7 12.97 5.95 22.51
C SER A 7 11.86 6.38 21.57
N SER A 8 12.23 7.02 20.46
CA SER A 8 11.35 7.21 19.30
C SER A 8 10.86 5.86 18.74
N ASP A 9 11.70 4.82 18.78
CA ASP A 9 11.36 3.47 18.32
C ASP A 9 10.12 2.90 19.04
N SER A 10 10.01 3.07 20.37
CA SER A 10 8.88 2.50 21.12
C SER A 10 7.55 3.15 20.76
N LEU A 11 7.55 4.43 20.40
CA LEU A 11 6.36 5.14 19.92
C LEU A 11 6.05 4.82 18.45
N LEU A 12 7.05 4.70 17.58
CA LEU A 12 6.87 4.24 16.20
C LEU A 12 6.26 2.84 16.16
N HIS A 13 6.82 1.92 16.94
CA HIS A 13 6.31 0.57 17.06
C HIS A 13 4.88 0.54 17.62
N SER A 14 4.59 1.36 18.63
CA SER A 14 3.22 1.49 19.16
C SER A 14 2.25 2.02 18.11
N TYR A 15 2.67 2.98 17.28
CA TYR A 15 1.84 3.47 16.17
C TYR A 15 1.61 2.38 15.12
N HIS A 16 2.65 1.62 14.76
CA HIS A 16 2.54 0.47 13.87
C HIS A 16 1.50 -0.54 14.34
N LEU A 17 1.57 -0.98 15.59
CA LEU A 17 0.63 -1.94 16.15
C LEU A 17 -0.83 -1.43 16.08
N LEU A 18 -1.06 -0.16 16.38
CA LEU A 18 -2.40 0.43 16.29
C LEU A 18 -2.86 0.63 14.84
N PHE A 19 -1.96 1.05 13.95
CA PHE A 19 -2.26 1.21 12.52
C PHE A 19 -2.68 -0.12 11.90
N ASP A 20 -1.88 -1.17 12.11
CA ASP A 20 -2.14 -2.53 11.64
C ASP A 20 -3.46 -3.06 12.23
N LYS A 21 -3.68 -2.87 13.55
CA LYS A 21 -4.96 -3.25 14.19
C LYS A 21 -6.16 -2.58 13.52
N VAL A 22 -6.11 -1.26 13.36
CA VAL A 22 -7.23 -0.52 12.80
C VAL A 22 -7.47 -0.86 11.34
N LEU A 23 -6.41 -1.12 10.56
CA LEU A 23 -6.54 -1.61 9.20
C LEU A 23 -7.21 -2.98 9.16
N ARG A 24 -6.80 -3.92 10.02
CA ARG A 24 -7.46 -5.24 10.16
C ARG A 24 -8.93 -5.13 10.54
N THR A 25 -9.28 -4.25 11.48
CA THR A 25 -10.67 -3.99 11.88
C THR A 25 -11.46 -3.50 10.66
N ALA A 26 -10.95 -2.51 9.93
CA ALA A 26 -11.59 -1.99 8.72
C ALA A 26 -11.79 -3.08 7.65
N GLU A 27 -10.77 -3.91 7.43
CA GLU A 27 -10.82 -5.01 6.46
C GLU A 27 -11.86 -6.07 6.84
N THR A 28 -11.86 -6.49 8.10
CA THR A 28 -12.70 -7.60 8.59
C THR A 28 -14.15 -7.18 8.75
N GLU A 29 -14.40 -6.01 9.34
CA GLU A 29 -15.75 -5.57 9.70
C GLU A 29 -16.46 -4.85 8.56
N HIS A 30 -15.71 -4.21 7.65
CA HIS A 30 -16.29 -3.37 6.61
C HIS A 30 -15.94 -3.84 5.19
N PHE A 31 -14.66 -4.05 4.87
CA PHE A 31 -14.27 -4.25 3.47
C PHE A 31 -14.59 -5.66 2.95
N ILE A 32 -14.39 -6.71 3.74
CA ILE A 32 -14.73 -8.09 3.37
C ILE A 32 -16.23 -8.22 3.05
N PRO A 33 -17.17 -7.83 3.94
CA PRO A 33 -18.60 -7.91 3.65
C PRO A 33 -19.01 -7.09 2.42
N LEU A 34 -18.47 -5.88 2.29
CA LEU A 34 -18.79 -4.99 1.17
C LEU A 34 -18.26 -5.53 -0.16
N LEU A 35 -17.05 -6.10 -0.18
CA LEU A 35 -16.48 -6.74 -1.36
C LEU A 35 -17.30 -7.96 -1.79
N ALA A 36 -17.79 -8.76 -0.83
CA ALA A 36 -18.65 -9.92 -1.13
C ALA A 36 -19.95 -9.52 -1.83
N GLU A 37 -20.66 -8.52 -1.29
CA GLU A 37 -21.90 -8.01 -1.91
C GLU A 37 -21.63 -7.32 -3.25
N MET A 38 -20.52 -6.59 -3.38
CA MET A 38 -20.12 -5.98 -4.64
C MET A 38 -19.79 -7.03 -5.70
N ASN A 39 -19.02 -8.07 -5.37
CA ASN A 39 -18.69 -9.18 -6.26
C ASN A 39 -19.96 -9.85 -6.81
N LYS A 40 -20.91 -10.16 -5.92
CA LYS A 40 -22.20 -10.75 -6.29
C LYS A 40 -23.00 -9.85 -7.25
N ALA A 41 -23.12 -8.56 -6.93
CA ALA A 41 -23.88 -7.62 -7.74
C ALA A 41 -23.24 -7.40 -9.12
N LEU A 42 -21.91 -7.23 -9.17
CA LEU A 42 -21.19 -7.03 -10.41
C LEU A 42 -21.18 -8.28 -11.28
N LEU A 43 -21.02 -9.47 -10.70
CA LEU A 43 -21.06 -10.73 -11.45
C LEU A 43 -22.45 -10.95 -12.08
N ALA A 44 -23.53 -10.66 -11.36
CA ALA A 44 -24.88 -10.72 -11.91
C ALA A 44 -25.09 -9.73 -13.05
N GLN A 45 -24.55 -8.50 -12.91
CA GLN A 45 -24.66 -7.49 -13.96
C GLN A 45 -23.80 -7.81 -15.18
N ALA A 46 -22.62 -8.41 -14.99
CA ALA A 46 -21.76 -8.87 -16.08
C ALA A 46 -22.41 -10.04 -16.84
N ASP A 47 -23.05 -10.99 -16.14
CA ASP A 47 -23.81 -12.07 -16.77
C ASP A 47 -24.95 -11.51 -17.63
N ALA A 48 -25.74 -10.56 -17.10
CA ALA A 48 -26.81 -9.91 -17.86
C ALA A 48 -26.31 -9.16 -19.11
N GLN A 49 -25.10 -8.60 -19.07
CA GLN A 49 -24.46 -8.00 -20.24
C GLN A 49 -24.01 -9.06 -21.25
N TYR A 50 -23.38 -10.14 -20.78
CA TYR A 50 -22.96 -11.25 -21.63
C TYR A 50 -24.15 -11.81 -22.43
N GLN A 51 -25.29 -12.08 -21.79
CA GLN A 51 -26.48 -12.61 -22.47
C GLN A 51 -26.98 -11.70 -23.62
N GLN A 52 -26.74 -10.39 -23.55
CA GLN A 52 -27.12 -9.44 -24.60
C GLN A 52 -26.09 -9.31 -25.72
N LEU A 53 -24.86 -9.78 -25.49
CA LEU A 53 -23.72 -9.64 -26.40
C LEU A 53 -23.33 -10.96 -27.08
N ILE A 54 -23.99 -12.08 -26.76
CA ILE A 54 -23.81 -13.36 -27.46
C ILE A 54 -23.99 -13.16 -28.97
N GLY A 55 -23.05 -13.67 -29.76
CA GLY A 55 -23.02 -13.57 -31.22
C GLY A 55 -22.55 -12.21 -31.76
N THR A 56 -22.16 -11.28 -30.90
CA THR A 56 -21.58 -9.98 -31.31
C THR A 56 -20.05 -10.01 -31.29
N ALA A 57 -19.42 -8.99 -31.88
CA ALA A 57 -17.96 -8.82 -31.80
C ALA A 57 -17.42 -8.63 -30.36
N TRP A 58 -18.30 -8.35 -29.39
CA TRP A 58 -17.95 -8.12 -27.98
C TRP A 58 -18.21 -9.34 -27.09
N GLU A 59 -18.62 -10.49 -27.66
CA GLU A 59 -18.91 -11.71 -26.89
C GLU A 59 -17.71 -12.19 -26.05
N ASP A 60 -16.51 -12.24 -26.65
CA ASP A 60 -15.29 -12.66 -25.93
C ASP A 60 -14.92 -11.69 -24.80
N ALA A 61 -15.04 -10.38 -25.04
CA ALA A 61 -14.81 -9.37 -24.01
C ALA A 61 -15.80 -9.52 -22.85
N ALA A 62 -17.08 -9.78 -23.14
CA ALA A 62 -18.11 -10.01 -22.13
C ALA A 62 -17.87 -11.30 -21.33
N LEU A 63 -17.47 -12.38 -22.00
CA LEU A 63 -17.06 -13.63 -21.36
C LEU A 63 -15.91 -13.39 -20.38
N ARG A 64 -14.88 -12.66 -20.81
CA ARG A 64 -13.70 -12.34 -19.98
C ARG A 64 -14.06 -11.42 -18.81
N SER A 65 -14.97 -10.45 -18.99
CA SER A 65 -15.47 -9.62 -17.89
C SER A 65 -16.20 -10.46 -16.82
N VAL A 66 -17.02 -11.43 -17.24
CA VAL A 66 -17.68 -12.38 -16.32
C VAL A 66 -16.64 -13.25 -15.62
N ALA A 67 -15.68 -13.82 -16.35
CA ALA A 67 -14.62 -14.65 -15.79
C ALA A 67 -13.73 -13.87 -14.80
N PHE A 68 -13.39 -12.62 -15.10
CA PHE A 68 -12.61 -11.74 -14.23
C PHE A 68 -13.28 -11.52 -12.87
N LEU A 69 -14.59 -11.23 -12.85
CA LEU A 69 -15.38 -11.10 -11.62
C LEU A 69 -15.61 -12.44 -10.93
N ALA A 70 -15.73 -13.53 -11.70
CA ALA A 70 -15.87 -14.87 -11.15
C ALA A 70 -14.62 -15.32 -10.40
N VAL A 71 -13.42 -15.03 -10.91
CA VAL A 71 -12.15 -15.29 -10.22
C VAL A 71 -12.11 -14.54 -8.90
N GLY A 72 -12.32 -13.21 -8.91
CA GLY A 72 -12.32 -12.41 -7.68
C GLY A 72 -13.38 -12.86 -6.68
N SER A 73 -14.58 -13.25 -7.16
CA SER A 73 -15.66 -13.80 -6.32
C SER A 73 -15.27 -15.12 -5.68
N LYS A 74 -14.70 -16.07 -6.44
CA LYS A 74 -14.27 -17.38 -5.95
C LYS A 74 -13.06 -17.33 -5.03
N LEU A 75 -12.18 -16.35 -5.21
CA LEU A 75 -11.05 -16.10 -4.31
C LEU A 75 -11.53 -15.65 -2.92
N LEU A 76 -12.58 -14.81 -2.87
CA LEU A 76 -13.16 -14.33 -1.62
C LEU A 76 -14.09 -15.37 -0.97
N ASP A 77 -14.94 -16.01 -1.77
CA ASP A 77 -15.88 -17.05 -1.34
C ASP A 77 -15.85 -18.23 -2.32
N PRO A 78 -15.21 -19.36 -1.95
CA PRO A 78 -15.20 -20.56 -2.78
C PRO A 78 -16.60 -21.10 -3.14
N ALA A 79 -17.64 -20.77 -2.36
CA ALA A 79 -19.03 -21.16 -2.62
C ALA A 79 -19.77 -20.22 -3.59
N ALA A 80 -19.16 -19.09 -4.00
CA ALA A 80 -19.77 -18.13 -4.91
C ALA A 80 -20.26 -18.80 -6.19
N GLN A 81 -21.47 -18.47 -6.63
CA GLN A 81 -22.06 -19.05 -7.84
C GLN A 81 -21.51 -18.37 -9.08
N VAL A 82 -21.03 -19.15 -10.04
CA VAL A 82 -20.42 -18.67 -11.29
C VAL A 82 -21.17 -19.27 -12.48
N PRO A 83 -21.49 -18.50 -13.54
CA PRO A 83 -22.11 -19.04 -14.74
C PRO A 83 -21.26 -20.15 -15.39
N ALA A 84 -21.91 -21.26 -15.78
CA ALA A 84 -21.21 -22.43 -16.30
C ALA A 84 -20.34 -22.14 -17.54
N TYR A 85 -20.76 -21.21 -18.39
CA TYR A 85 -20.01 -20.85 -19.61
C TYR A 85 -18.68 -20.14 -19.32
N ALA A 86 -18.52 -19.53 -18.14
CA ALA A 86 -17.29 -18.83 -17.73
C ALA A 86 -16.46 -19.65 -16.73
N ALA A 87 -17.01 -20.75 -16.20
CA ALA A 87 -16.41 -21.51 -15.12
C ALA A 87 -15.06 -22.13 -15.50
N ASP A 88 -14.93 -22.70 -16.70
CA ASP A 88 -13.68 -23.33 -17.15
C ASP A 88 -12.55 -22.31 -17.25
N LEU A 89 -12.84 -21.12 -17.75
CA LEU A 89 -11.87 -20.03 -17.88
C LEU A 89 -11.44 -19.52 -16.50
N ALA A 90 -12.40 -19.27 -15.60
CA ALA A 90 -12.12 -18.85 -14.23
C ALA A 90 -11.34 -19.91 -13.43
N ASN A 91 -11.66 -21.20 -13.58
CA ASN A 91 -10.99 -22.28 -12.86
C ASN A 91 -9.52 -22.45 -13.28
N GLN A 92 -9.19 -22.21 -14.55
CA GLN A 92 -7.79 -22.23 -15.01
C GLN A 92 -6.97 -21.13 -14.35
N GLU A 93 -7.52 -19.92 -14.24
CA GLU A 93 -6.87 -18.80 -13.55
C GLU A 93 -6.73 -19.06 -12.05
N LEU A 94 -7.79 -19.55 -11.41
CA LEU A 94 -7.77 -19.92 -9.99
C LEU A 94 -6.72 -20.99 -9.68
N ALA A 95 -6.47 -21.92 -10.61
CA ALA A 95 -5.43 -22.92 -10.45
C ALA A 95 -4.03 -22.29 -10.42
N LEU A 96 -3.75 -21.32 -11.30
CA LEU A 96 -2.48 -20.58 -11.33
C LEU A 96 -2.28 -19.74 -10.06
N ILE A 97 -3.32 -19.02 -9.64
CA ILE A 97 -3.32 -18.20 -8.42
C ILE A 97 -3.06 -19.07 -7.17
N ASN A 98 -3.65 -20.27 -7.10
CA ASN A 98 -3.46 -21.15 -5.96
C ASN A 98 -2.12 -21.90 -5.99
N ALA A 99 -1.56 -22.17 -7.17
CA ALA A 99 -0.24 -22.78 -7.33
C ALA A 99 0.87 -21.78 -6.96
N ALA A 100 0.71 -20.50 -7.32
CA ALA A 100 1.67 -19.42 -7.05
C ALA A 100 3.10 -19.69 -7.58
N GLU A 101 3.21 -20.38 -8.72
CA GLU A 101 4.47 -20.87 -9.30
C GLU A 101 5.17 -19.85 -10.22
N GLY A 102 5.39 -18.63 -9.71
CA GLY A 102 6.11 -17.58 -10.43
C GLY A 102 5.35 -17.03 -11.64
N ILE A 103 6.10 -16.60 -12.65
CA ILE A 103 5.56 -15.96 -13.85
C ILE A 103 4.99 -17.03 -14.80
N GLN A 104 3.69 -16.95 -15.09
CA GLN A 104 2.99 -17.87 -16.01
C GLN A 104 2.02 -17.10 -16.93
N PRO A 105 1.70 -17.61 -18.14
CA PRO A 105 0.68 -17.01 -19.01
C PRO A 105 -0.71 -17.06 -18.37
N SER A 106 -1.44 -15.93 -18.41
CA SER A 106 -2.83 -15.86 -17.93
C SER A 106 -3.80 -16.32 -19.02
N PRO A 107 -4.70 -17.29 -18.75
CA PRO A 107 -5.77 -17.66 -19.67
C PRO A 107 -6.79 -16.53 -19.89
N LEU A 108 -7.04 -15.68 -18.89
CA LEU A 108 -7.97 -14.55 -19.00
C LEU A 108 -7.38 -13.35 -19.72
N PHE A 109 -6.06 -13.16 -19.66
CA PHE A 109 -5.35 -12.03 -20.26
C PHE A 109 -4.25 -12.51 -21.21
N PRO A 110 -4.60 -13.12 -22.35
CA PRO A 110 -3.64 -13.66 -23.32
C PRO A 110 -2.76 -12.58 -23.96
N GLY A 111 -3.15 -11.30 -23.87
CA GLY A 111 -2.33 -10.17 -24.30
C GLY A 111 -1.15 -9.88 -23.38
N LEU A 112 -1.09 -10.44 -22.17
CA LEU A 112 0.07 -10.33 -21.27
C LEU A 112 1.19 -11.24 -21.78
N GLU A 113 1.97 -10.76 -22.74
CA GLU A 113 3.02 -11.52 -23.44
C GLU A 113 4.01 -12.22 -22.49
N PHE A 114 4.39 -11.56 -21.39
CA PHE A 114 5.31 -12.11 -20.39
C PHE A 114 4.62 -12.84 -19.24
N GLY A 115 3.30 -12.93 -19.25
CA GLY A 115 2.51 -13.54 -18.18
C GLY A 115 2.29 -12.66 -16.96
N GLU A 116 1.70 -13.26 -15.94
CA GLU A 116 1.46 -12.69 -14.62
C GLU A 116 2.34 -13.39 -13.58
N ASP A 117 2.86 -12.63 -12.63
CA ASP A 117 3.60 -13.19 -11.50
C ASP A 117 2.63 -13.67 -10.41
N TYR A 118 2.40 -14.98 -10.37
CA TYR A 118 1.47 -15.59 -9.43
C TYR A 118 2.04 -15.71 -8.00
N THR A 119 3.33 -15.43 -7.75
CA THR A 119 3.86 -15.39 -6.38
C THR A 119 3.23 -14.29 -5.52
N GLN A 120 2.65 -13.29 -6.17
CA GLN A 120 2.03 -12.11 -5.56
C GLN A 120 0.74 -12.44 -4.81
N TYR A 121 0.13 -13.59 -5.11
CA TYR A 121 -1.11 -14.04 -4.49
C TYR A 121 -0.87 -14.86 -3.22
N ILE A 122 0.39 -15.04 -2.80
CA ILE A 122 0.75 -15.66 -1.52
C ILE A 122 0.42 -14.66 -0.40
N PRO A 123 -0.55 -14.94 0.49
CA PRO A 123 -0.85 -14.05 1.62
C PRO A 123 0.36 -13.92 2.54
N ARG A 124 0.62 -12.69 3.01
CA ARG A 124 1.77 -12.32 3.85
C ARG A 124 1.30 -11.37 4.96
N GLY A 125 2.13 -11.19 5.99
CA GLY A 125 1.83 -10.34 7.14
C GLY A 125 0.52 -10.72 7.83
N HIS A 126 -0.27 -9.73 8.23
CA HIS A 126 -1.51 -9.98 8.96
C HIS A 126 -2.56 -10.77 8.17
N TYR A 127 -2.44 -10.84 6.83
CA TYR A 127 -3.36 -11.62 6.02
C TYR A 127 -3.26 -13.12 6.23
N THR A 128 -2.21 -13.63 6.90
CA THR A 128 -2.11 -15.06 7.23
C THR A 128 -2.91 -15.48 8.46
N ARG A 129 -3.47 -14.51 9.21
CA ARG A 129 -4.10 -14.72 10.52
C ARG A 129 -5.45 -15.43 10.47
N SER A 130 -6.21 -15.27 9.39
CA SER A 130 -7.50 -15.94 9.22
C SER A 130 -7.74 -16.32 7.76
N ASP A 131 -8.59 -17.32 7.53
CA ASP A 131 -8.93 -17.72 6.16
C ASP A 131 -9.73 -16.63 5.43
N ALA A 132 -10.52 -15.83 6.16
CA ALA A 132 -11.21 -14.66 5.62
C ALA A 132 -10.21 -13.60 5.10
N LEU A 133 -9.16 -13.29 5.87
CA LEU A 133 -8.13 -12.34 5.45
C LEU A 133 -7.28 -12.89 4.29
N LYS A 134 -6.95 -14.19 4.27
CA LYS A 134 -6.27 -14.82 3.13
C LYS A 134 -7.10 -14.72 1.85
N ALA A 135 -8.40 -14.98 1.94
CA ALA A 135 -9.34 -14.91 0.83
C ALA A 135 -9.50 -13.46 0.32
N TYR A 136 -9.62 -12.51 1.25
CA TYR A 136 -9.64 -11.08 0.96
C TYR A 136 -8.38 -10.62 0.24
N PHE A 137 -7.20 -10.96 0.77
CA PHE A 137 -5.91 -10.65 0.18
C PHE A 137 -5.85 -11.10 -1.28
N LYS A 138 -6.17 -12.37 -1.56
CA LYS A 138 -6.13 -12.91 -2.93
C LYS A 138 -7.11 -12.21 -3.87
N SER A 139 -8.34 -11.96 -3.41
CA SER A 139 -9.39 -11.30 -4.20
C SER A 139 -9.00 -9.85 -4.54
N MET A 140 -8.54 -9.09 -3.54
CA MET A 140 -8.08 -7.72 -3.72
C MET A 140 -6.81 -7.63 -4.55
N MET A 141 -5.89 -8.59 -4.42
CA MET A 141 -4.66 -8.64 -5.20
C MET A 141 -4.94 -8.91 -6.68
N TRP A 142 -5.86 -9.83 -6.99
CA TRP A 142 -6.37 -10.02 -8.35
C TRP A 142 -6.92 -8.72 -8.95
N TYR A 143 -7.78 -8.03 -8.21
CA TYR A 143 -8.36 -6.75 -8.65
C TYR A 143 -7.37 -5.59 -8.71
N GLY A 144 -6.28 -5.68 -7.96
CA GLY A 144 -5.23 -4.67 -7.87
C GLY A 144 -4.13 -4.81 -8.92
N ARG A 145 -3.93 -6.00 -9.48
CA ARG A 145 -2.85 -6.29 -10.45
C ARG A 145 -3.31 -6.35 -11.89
N MET A 146 -4.44 -7.01 -12.14
CA MET A 146 -4.90 -7.22 -13.49
C MET A 146 -5.34 -5.89 -14.12
N THR A 147 -4.78 -5.61 -15.29
CA THR A 147 -4.93 -4.33 -15.98
C THR A 147 -5.58 -4.54 -17.33
N PHE A 148 -6.60 -3.74 -17.63
CA PHE A 148 -7.19 -3.65 -18.96
C PHE A 148 -6.50 -2.53 -19.74
N ARG A 149 -5.44 -2.86 -20.48
CA ARG A 149 -4.57 -1.88 -21.13
C ARG A 149 -5.23 -1.25 -22.35
N LEU A 150 -4.95 0.04 -22.53
CA LEU A 150 -5.45 0.81 -23.68
C LEU A 150 -4.68 0.45 -24.96
N LYS A 151 -3.37 0.26 -24.84
CA LYS A 151 -2.45 -0.04 -25.94
C LYS A 151 -1.56 -1.21 -25.50
N THR A 152 -1.15 -2.04 -26.45
CA THR A 152 -0.15 -3.11 -26.26
C THR A 152 0.67 -3.26 -27.54
N ASN A 153 1.68 -4.14 -27.54
CA ASN A 153 2.41 -4.51 -28.76
C ASN A 153 1.49 -5.13 -29.85
N ASP A 154 0.40 -5.77 -29.43
CA ASP A 154 -0.70 -6.19 -30.31
C ASP A 154 -1.90 -5.24 -30.15
N PRO A 155 -2.20 -4.40 -31.16
CA PRO A 155 -3.34 -3.48 -31.10
C PRO A 155 -4.68 -4.16 -30.84
N GLU A 156 -4.90 -5.38 -31.33
CA GLU A 156 -6.16 -6.09 -31.13
C GLU A 156 -6.30 -6.60 -29.70
N ALA A 157 -5.21 -7.00 -29.04
CA ALA A 157 -5.21 -7.30 -27.61
C ALA A 157 -5.58 -6.07 -26.76
N GLY A 158 -5.04 -4.89 -27.08
CA GLY A 158 -5.40 -3.64 -26.39
C GLY A 158 -6.87 -3.26 -26.58
N LYS A 159 -7.41 -3.46 -27.78
CA LYS A 159 -8.86 -3.28 -28.02
C LYS A 159 -9.70 -4.28 -27.22
N ALA A 160 -9.33 -5.56 -27.21
CA ALA A 160 -10.04 -6.58 -26.45
C ALA A 160 -10.06 -6.29 -24.94
N GLU A 161 -8.92 -5.91 -24.38
CA GLU A 161 -8.81 -5.49 -22.97
C GLU A 161 -9.65 -4.23 -22.71
N THR A 162 -9.61 -3.24 -23.59
CA THR A 162 -10.43 -2.02 -23.46
C THR A 162 -11.93 -2.31 -23.50
N ARG A 163 -12.39 -3.21 -24.38
CA ARG A 163 -13.79 -3.67 -24.42
C ARG A 163 -14.21 -4.27 -23.08
N ALA A 164 -13.40 -5.18 -22.52
CA ALA A 164 -13.67 -5.80 -21.22
C ALA A 164 -13.67 -4.78 -20.06
N GLY A 165 -12.74 -3.81 -20.08
CA GLY A 165 -12.71 -2.70 -19.14
C GLY A 165 -13.96 -1.82 -19.23
N LEU A 166 -14.42 -1.47 -20.43
CA LEU A 166 -15.66 -0.70 -20.63
C LEU A 166 -16.90 -1.44 -20.12
N LEU A 167 -16.98 -2.76 -20.32
CA LEU A 167 -18.07 -3.59 -19.78
C LEU A 167 -18.05 -3.65 -18.25
N LEU A 168 -16.86 -3.69 -17.63
CA LEU A 168 -16.73 -3.60 -16.18
C LEU A 168 -17.23 -2.25 -15.64
N ILE A 169 -16.83 -1.13 -16.27
CA ILE A 169 -17.34 0.21 -15.91
C ILE A 169 -18.86 0.28 -16.08
N HIS A 170 -19.38 -0.26 -17.18
CA HIS A 170 -20.80 -0.33 -17.42
C HIS A 170 -21.51 -1.20 -16.37
N ALA A 171 -20.90 -2.29 -15.89
CA ALA A 171 -21.45 -3.09 -14.80
C ALA A 171 -21.55 -2.28 -13.50
N ILE A 172 -20.51 -1.54 -13.14
CA ILE A 172 -20.49 -0.69 -11.94
C ILE A 172 -21.56 0.42 -12.01
N GLN A 173 -21.75 1.04 -13.16
CA GLN A 173 -22.75 2.11 -13.31
C GLN A 173 -24.20 1.62 -13.25
N ASN A 174 -24.44 0.33 -13.53
CA ASN A 174 -25.80 -0.22 -13.63
C ASN A 174 -26.15 -1.22 -12.51
N ALA A 175 -25.18 -1.69 -11.73
CA ALA A 175 -25.41 -2.58 -10.61
C ALA A 175 -25.86 -1.82 -9.35
N GLN A 176 -26.51 -2.54 -8.45
CA GLN A 176 -26.91 -2.06 -7.12
C GLN A 176 -26.32 -3.01 -6.06
N VAL A 177 -25.69 -2.45 -5.04
CA VAL A 177 -25.15 -3.17 -3.89
C VAL A 177 -25.92 -2.71 -2.65
N ASN A 178 -26.64 -3.63 -2.01
CA ASN A 178 -27.48 -3.33 -0.85
C ASN A 178 -28.45 -2.14 -1.07
N GLY A 179 -29.01 -2.03 -2.28
CA GLY A 179 -29.95 -0.97 -2.66
C GLY A 179 -29.32 0.40 -2.93
N ARG A 180 -27.97 0.49 -2.98
CA ARG A 180 -27.22 1.70 -3.39
C ARG A 180 -26.52 1.46 -4.73
N PRO A 181 -26.23 2.51 -5.53
CA PRO A 181 -25.42 2.39 -6.74
C PRO A 181 -24.09 1.70 -6.47
N ALA A 182 -23.72 0.72 -7.29
CA ALA A 182 -22.46 -0.01 -7.09
C ALA A 182 -21.22 0.89 -7.20
N GLY A 183 -21.30 2.02 -7.91
CA GLY A 183 -20.25 3.05 -7.91
C GLY A 183 -20.00 3.68 -6.55
N GLU A 184 -21.03 3.85 -5.71
CA GLU A 184 -20.87 4.32 -4.33
C GLU A 184 -20.24 3.23 -3.46
N ALA A 185 -20.70 1.98 -3.57
CA ALA A 185 -20.10 0.85 -2.85
C ALA A 185 -18.62 0.62 -3.24
N TRP A 186 -18.28 0.80 -4.51
CA TRP A 186 -16.90 0.77 -4.98
C TRP A 186 -16.08 1.91 -4.36
N ALA A 187 -16.64 3.13 -4.29
CA ALA A 187 -15.99 4.27 -3.66
C ALA A 187 -15.81 4.08 -2.14
N ASP A 188 -16.76 3.43 -1.47
CA ASP A 188 -16.69 3.08 -0.05
C ASP A 188 -15.55 2.07 0.23
N LEU A 189 -15.14 1.25 -0.74
CA LEU A 189 -13.93 0.41 -0.65
C LEU A 189 -12.66 1.17 -1.06
N TYR A 190 -12.73 2.00 -2.10
CA TYR A 190 -11.56 2.66 -2.68
C TYR A 190 -11.08 3.87 -1.85
N SER A 191 -11.99 4.72 -1.37
CA SER A 191 -11.63 5.97 -0.67
C SER A 191 -10.89 5.75 0.66
N PRO A 192 -11.29 4.80 1.53
CA PRO A 192 -10.55 4.52 2.76
C PRO A 192 -9.12 4.04 2.48
N THR A 193 -8.93 3.19 1.48
CA THR A 193 -7.61 2.67 1.12
C THR A 193 -6.71 3.75 0.48
N VAL A 194 -7.31 4.78 -0.14
CA VAL A 194 -6.58 6.01 -0.53
C VAL A 194 -6.08 6.77 0.70
N PHE A 195 -6.92 6.91 1.72
CA PHE A 195 -6.53 7.60 2.94
C PHE A 195 -5.42 6.87 3.72
N PHE A 196 -5.50 5.54 3.82
CA PHE A 196 -4.46 4.73 4.45
C PHE A 196 -3.12 4.82 3.69
N VAL A 197 -3.14 4.57 2.38
CA VAL A 197 -1.90 4.30 1.62
C VAL A 197 -1.66 5.34 0.54
N GLY A 198 -2.61 5.51 -0.38
CA GLY A 198 -2.53 6.54 -1.43
C GLY A 198 -3.40 6.25 -2.62
N ARG A 199 -3.36 7.14 -3.61
CA ARG A 199 -4.13 6.98 -4.85
C ARG A 199 -3.55 5.87 -5.71
N SER A 200 -4.39 5.18 -6.47
CA SER A 200 -3.94 4.33 -7.57
C SER A 200 -3.08 5.16 -8.53
N ASP A 201 -1.95 4.60 -8.92
CA ASP A 201 -1.08 5.14 -9.96
C ASP A 201 -1.61 4.80 -11.37
N ASP A 202 -2.47 3.78 -11.45
CA ASP A 202 -3.12 3.32 -12.67
C ASP A 202 -4.51 3.97 -12.85
N LEU A 203 -5.06 3.91 -14.08
CA LEU A 203 -6.34 4.54 -14.38
C LEU A 203 -7.48 3.84 -13.62
N THR A 204 -8.39 4.65 -13.07
CA THR A 204 -9.45 4.19 -12.18
C THR A 204 -10.83 4.26 -12.82
N VAL A 205 -11.80 3.61 -12.18
CA VAL A 205 -13.23 3.69 -12.52
C VAL A 205 -13.71 5.14 -12.62
N LEU A 206 -13.30 5.99 -11.67
CA LEU A 206 -13.69 7.41 -11.62
C LEU A 206 -13.16 8.23 -12.79
N GLN A 207 -11.99 7.86 -13.34
CA GLN A 207 -11.42 8.54 -14.50
C GLN A 207 -12.01 8.02 -15.82
N TYR A 208 -12.37 6.74 -15.89
CA TYR A 208 -12.97 6.12 -17.08
C TYR A 208 -14.40 6.60 -17.32
N ILE A 209 -15.20 6.83 -16.27
CA ILE A 209 -16.61 7.21 -16.39
C ILE A 209 -16.80 8.48 -17.25
N PRO A 210 -16.12 9.62 -16.97
CA PRO A 210 -16.29 10.84 -17.78
C PRO A 210 -15.91 10.65 -19.25
N VAL A 211 -14.83 9.91 -19.52
CA VAL A 211 -14.38 9.63 -20.90
C VAL A 211 -15.39 8.74 -21.62
N LYS A 212 -15.89 7.70 -20.96
CA LYS A 212 -16.92 6.81 -21.50
C LYS A 212 -18.19 7.60 -21.83
N GLU A 213 -18.67 8.42 -20.91
CA GLU A 213 -19.89 9.21 -21.10
C GLU A 213 -19.75 10.25 -22.22
N GLN A 214 -18.57 10.85 -22.36
CA GLN A 214 -18.28 11.79 -23.45
C GLN A 214 -18.38 11.12 -24.84
N ILE A 215 -17.90 9.88 -24.97
CA ILE A 215 -17.79 9.20 -26.27
C ILE A 215 -19.06 8.40 -26.61
N PHE A 216 -19.57 7.63 -25.66
CA PHE A 216 -20.68 6.71 -25.89
C PHE A 216 -22.03 7.29 -25.46
N GLY A 217 -22.04 8.23 -24.51
CA GLY A 217 -23.25 8.78 -23.89
C GLY A 217 -23.49 8.24 -22.48
N LYS A 218 -24.34 8.95 -21.74
CA LYS A 218 -24.77 8.58 -20.38
C LYS A 218 -25.98 7.62 -20.42
N ASP A 219 -26.05 6.70 -19.47
CA ASP A 219 -27.19 5.77 -19.26
C ASP A 219 -27.59 4.97 -20.52
N ILE A 220 -26.61 4.63 -21.36
CA ILE A 220 -26.82 3.86 -22.58
C ILE A 220 -26.99 2.36 -22.30
N PRO A 221 -27.77 1.62 -23.12
CA PRO A 221 -27.80 0.17 -23.05
C PRO A 221 -26.46 -0.43 -23.52
N VAL A 222 -26.13 -1.63 -23.03
CA VAL A 222 -24.85 -2.31 -23.35
C VAL A 222 -24.67 -2.54 -24.86
N THR A 223 -25.76 -2.73 -25.61
CA THR A 223 -25.71 -2.90 -27.07
C THR A 223 -25.27 -1.64 -27.82
N GLN A 224 -25.43 -0.45 -27.22
CA GLN A 224 -24.90 0.80 -27.76
C GLN A 224 -23.46 1.09 -27.29
N LEU A 225 -23.03 0.48 -26.19
CA LEU A 225 -21.64 0.51 -25.75
C LEU A 225 -20.75 -0.36 -26.66
N ALA A 226 -21.29 -1.47 -27.15
CA ALA A 226 -20.62 -2.40 -28.05
C ALA A 226 -20.49 -1.85 -29.49
N ASP A 227 -19.85 -0.68 -29.63
CA ASP A 227 -19.63 0.05 -30.87
C ASP A 227 -18.14 0.22 -31.13
N ASP A 228 -17.59 -0.67 -31.97
CA ASP A 228 -16.18 -0.61 -32.37
C ASP A 228 -15.84 0.70 -33.11
N GLY A 229 -16.80 1.35 -33.77
CA GLY A 229 -16.54 2.64 -34.44
C GLY A 229 -16.22 3.79 -33.49
N LYS A 230 -16.51 3.63 -32.19
CA LYS A 230 -16.19 4.59 -31.13
C LYS A 230 -15.06 4.13 -30.22
N LEU A 231 -14.62 2.88 -30.34
CA LEU A 231 -13.62 2.28 -29.45
C LEU A 231 -12.26 2.99 -29.58
N GLU A 232 -11.79 3.25 -30.80
CA GLU A 232 -10.54 3.98 -31.01
C GLU A 232 -10.60 5.41 -30.46
N ALA A 233 -11.73 6.09 -30.59
CA ALA A 233 -11.91 7.43 -30.04
C ALA A 233 -11.85 7.42 -28.50
N PHE A 234 -12.41 6.38 -27.87
CA PHE A 234 -12.27 6.18 -26.42
C PHE A 234 -10.82 5.91 -26.02
N ILE A 235 -10.13 5.01 -26.72
CA ILE A 235 -8.72 4.67 -26.44
C ILE A 235 -7.85 5.92 -26.50
N GLU A 236 -7.99 6.74 -27.54
CA GLU A 236 -7.20 7.98 -27.69
C GLU A 236 -7.53 9.02 -26.62
N ALA A 237 -8.80 9.15 -26.22
CA ALA A 237 -9.20 10.06 -25.16
C ALA A 237 -8.71 9.59 -23.78
N ALA A 238 -8.83 8.30 -23.48
CA ALA A 238 -8.33 7.71 -22.24
C ALA A 238 -6.79 7.73 -22.19
N ASP A 239 -6.12 7.67 -23.34
CA ASP A 239 -4.66 7.80 -23.42
C ASP A 239 -4.16 9.25 -23.18
N GLN A 240 -5.05 10.24 -23.06
CA GLN A 240 -4.66 11.57 -22.57
C GLN A 240 -4.65 11.67 -21.04
N LEU A 241 -5.17 10.66 -20.32
CA LEU A 241 -5.12 10.62 -18.87
C LEU A 241 -3.67 10.38 -18.38
N PRO A 242 -3.32 10.73 -17.12
CA PRO A 242 -1.97 10.52 -16.60
C PRO A 242 -1.54 9.04 -16.66
N PRO A 243 -0.33 8.72 -17.16
CA PRO A 243 0.21 7.36 -17.11
C PRO A 243 0.70 6.99 -15.70
N PRO A 244 0.80 5.69 -15.39
CA PRO A 244 1.41 5.25 -14.13
C PRO A 244 2.89 5.64 -14.06
N ARG A 245 3.35 6.03 -12.88
CA ARG A 245 4.73 6.42 -12.54
C ARG A 245 5.57 5.26 -12.01
N ILE A 246 4.94 4.16 -11.58
CA ILE A 246 5.57 2.94 -11.05
C ILE A 246 5.21 1.77 -11.97
N LEU A 247 6.22 1.02 -12.40
CA LEU A 247 6.04 -0.19 -13.20
C LEU A 247 5.50 -1.33 -12.31
N GLY A 248 4.32 -1.87 -12.63
CA GLY A 248 3.68 -2.95 -11.87
C GLY A 248 3.25 -4.16 -12.69
N ILE A 249 3.84 -4.35 -13.88
CA ILE A 249 3.68 -5.52 -14.74
C ILE A 249 5.04 -5.91 -15.33
N VAL A 250 5.19 -7.17 -15.75
CA VAL A 250 6.43 -7.66 -16.38
C VAL A 250 6.44 -7.23 -17.85
N ILE A 251 7.49 -6.51 -18.26
CA ILE A 251 7.74 -6.03 -19.63
C ILE A 251 9.23 -6.17 -19.97
N GLN A 252 9.60 -6.06 -21.25
CA GLN A 252 11.02 -6.00 -21.63
C GLN A 252 11.65 -4.67 -21.20
N ASP A 253 12.97 -4.69 -20.96
CA ASP A 253 13.72 -3.48 -20.63
C ASP A 253 13.77 -2.46 -21.79
N THR A 254 13.49 -2.90 -23.01
CA THR A 254 13.37 -2.07 -24.22
C THR A 254 11.96 -1.54 -24.50
N ASP A 255 10.94 -1.99 -23.77
CA ASP A 255 9.55 -1.60 -24.03
C ASP A 255 9.24 -0.16 -23.57
N ASP A 256 8.34 0.50 -24.28
CA ASP A 256 7.74 1.77 -23.85
C ASP A 256 6.77 1.51 -22.69
N GLU A 257 7.18 1.87 -21.47
CA GLU A 257 6.42 1.68 -20.23
C GLU A 257 5.00 2.22 -20.34
N THR A 258 4.88 3.46 -20.79
CA THR A 258 3.59 4.16 -20.83
C THR A 258 2.61 3.47 -21.76
N LYS A 259 3.10 2.90 -22.87
CA LYS A 259 2.26 2.17 -23.82
C LYS A 259 1.88 0.79 -23.33
N GLN A 260 2.77 0.10 -22.61
CA GLN A 260 2.52 -1.28 -22.19
C GLN A 260 1.78 -1.41 -20.86
N THR A 261 1.74 -0.37 -20.02
CA THR A 261 1.18 -0.49 -18.66
C THR A 261 -0.11 0.29 -18.43
N LYS A 262 -0.43 1.27 -19.28
CA LYS A 262 -1.53 2.19 -19.04
C LYS A 262 -2.88 1.55 -19.36
N GLY A 263 -3.74 1.49 -18.35
CA GLY A 263 -5.06 0.88 -18.47
C GLY A 263 -5.87 0.99 -17.19
N LEU A 264 -7.10 0.48 -17.25
CA LEU A 264 -7.99 0.41 -16.11
C LEU A 264 -7.54 -0.70 -15.16
N ARG A 265 -7.48 -0.39 -13.87
CA ARG A 265 -7.50 -1.40 -12.79
C ARG A 265 -8.73 -1.22 -11.93
N PHE A 266 -9.36 -2.34 -11.54
CA PHE A 266 -10.58 -2.29 -10.72
C PHE A 266 -10.28 -1.77 -9.31
N MET A 267 -9.20 -2.25 -8.68
CA MET A 267 -8.71 -1.81 -7.37
C MET A 267 -7.19 -1.55 -7.38
N GLY A 268 -6.68 -0.85 -8.42
CA GLY A 268 -5.25 -0.73 -8.74
C GLY A 268 -4.33 -0.31 -7.59
N GLN A 269 -3.20 -1.00 -7.41
CA GLN A 269 -2.23 -0.75 -6.33
C GLN A 269 -1.79 0.73 -6.24
N ARG A 270 -1.46 1.14 -5.02
CA ARG A 270 -1.28 2.55 -4.65
C ARG A 270 0.13 3.04 -4.93
N PHE A 271 0.21 4.27 -5.43
CA PHE A 271 1.46 5.00 -5.52
C PHE A 271 1.98 5.27 -4.10
N VAL A 272 3.24 4.91 -3.86
CA VAL A 272 3.93 5.22 -2.60
C VAL A 272 5.30 5.84 -2.90
N PRO A 273 5.74 6.90 -2.17
CA PRO A 273 6.95 7.65 -2.48
C PRO A 273 8.23 6.81 -2.55
N ASP A 274 8.39 5.85 -1.65
CA ASP A 274 9.53 4.93 -1.59
C ASP A 274 9.61 4.03 -2.82
N ALA A 275 8.49 3.46 -3.29
CA ALA A 275 8.47 2.64 -4.49
C ALA A 275 8.84 3.47 -5.74
N TYR A 276 8.40 4.73 -5.80
CA TYR A 276 8.83 5.64 -6.86
C TYR A 276 10.35 5.89 -6.81
N ILE A 277 10.91 6.16 -5.62
CA ILE A 277 12.36 6.37 -5.44
C ILE A 277 13.14 5.13 -5.85
N PHE A 278 12.73 3.95 -5.38
CA PHE A 278 13.37 2.69 -5.72
C PHE A 278 13.33 2.42 -7.22
N ARG A 279 12.19 2.67 -7.87
CA ARG A 279 12.07 2.59 -9.32
C ARG A 279 13.05 3.50 -10.06
N GLN A 280 13.37 4.68 -9.52
CA GLN A 280 14.39 5.57 -10.09
C GLN A 280 15.82 5.07 -9.91
N LEU A 281 16.05 4.17 -8.95
CA LEU A 281 17.38 3.76 -8.50
C LEU A 281 17.75 2.31 -8.84
N VAL A 282 16.92 1.59 -9.59
CA VAL A 282 17.21 0.22 -10.09
C VAL A 282 17.49 0.19 -11.59
N TYR A 283 17.87 -0.98 -12.10
CA TYR A 283 18.12 -1.26 -13.51
C TYR A 283 16.96 -0.77 -14.40
N ARG A 284 17.32 -0.30 -15.61
CA ARG A 284 16.61 0.64 -16.51
C ARG A 284 16.96 2.11 -16.29
N ASN A 285 17.19 2.54 -15.05
CA ASN A 285 17.63 3.90 -14.74
C ASN A 285 19.07 3.95 -14.20
N VAL A 286 19.49 2.89 -13.50
CA VAL A 286 20.79 2.79 -12.82
C VAL A 286 21.49 1.47 -13.16
N GLY A 287 22.78 1.54 -13.48
CA GLY A 287 23.59 0.41 -13.93
C GLY A 287 23.50 0.19 -15.45
N THR A 288 24.19 -0.85 -15.91
CA THR A 288 24.26 -1.24 -17.33
C THR A 288 23.73 -2.66 -17.50
N ARG A 289 23.57 -3.12 -18.75
CA ARG A 289 23.11 -4.49 -19.01
C ARG A 289 24.07 -5.54 -18.43
N GLU A 290 25.36 -5.24 -18.40
CA GLU A 290 26.45 -6.08 -17.89
C GLU A 290 26.65 -5.92 -16.37
N ASN A 291 26.24 -4.78 -15.79
CA ASN A 291 26.33 -4.50 -14.37
C ASN A 291 25.02 -3.86 -13.86
N ARG A 292 23.99 -4.71 -13.71
CA ARG A 292 22.63 -4.29 -13.36
C ARG A 292 22.51 -4.01 -11.87
N ARG A 293 21.98 -2.85 -11.48
CA ARG A 293 21.51 -2.65 -10.10
C ARG A 293 20.13 -3.29 -9.96
N GLY A 294 20.10 -4.58 -9.64
CA GLY A 294 18.87 -5.35 -9.57
C GLY A 294 17.89 -4.84 -8.51
N LEU A 295 18.37 -4.66 -7.28
CA LEU A 295 17.53 -4.34 -6.12
C LEU A 295 17.83 -2.94 -5.56
N PRO A 296 16.81 -2.23 -5.04
CA PRO A 296 17.03 -1.06 -4.21
C PRO A 296 17.48 -1.47 -2.80
N MET A 297 17.95 -0.51 -2.01
CA MET A 297 18.20 -0.69 -0.57
C MET A 297 17.32 0.26 0.23
N GLY A 298 16.88 -0.11 1.44
CA GLY A 298 16.17 0.83 2.33
C GLY A 298 16.94 2.14 2.58
N LEU A 299 18.27 2.07 2.53
CA LEU A 299 19.16 3.23 2.59
C LEU A 299 18.95 4.23 1.44
N ASP A 300 18.47 3.79 0.27
CA ASP A 300 18.16 4.67 -0.86
C ASP A 300 17.06 5.67 -0.50
N LEU A 301 16.03 5.24 0.23
CA LEU A 301 14.97 6.13 0.70
C LEU A 301 15.55 7.18 1.67
N MET A 302 16.32 6.72 2.66
CA MET A 302 16.89 7.61 3.68
C MET A 302 17.88 8.61 3.06
N ALA A 303 18.68 8.17 2.08
CA ALA A 303 19.59 9.03 1.32
C ALA A 303 18.83 10.01 0.42
N ALA A 304 17.70 9.62 -0.17
CA ALA A 304 16.83 10.49 -0.95
C ALA A 304 16.13 11.55 -0.06
N MET A 305 15.82 11.21 1.19
CA MET A 305 15.30 12.15 2.19
C MET A 305 16.37 13.10 2.76
N GLY A 306 17.63 12.99 2.32
CA GLY A 306 18.71 13.91 2.69
C GLY A 306 19.68 13.38 3.76
N SER A 307 19.56 12.11 4.17
CA SER A 307 20.53 11.51 5.08
C SER A 307 21.89 11.30 4.40
N GLU A 308 22.84 12.18 4.70
CA GLU A 308 24.23 12.04 4.24
C GLU A 308 24.89 10.79 4.82
N ARG A 309 24.50 10.38 6.03
CA ARG A 309 24.99 9.14 6.63
C ARG A 309 24.53 7.90 5.85
N ALA A 310 23.28 7.87 5.40
CA ALA A 310 22.79 6.78 4.56
C ALA A 310 23.53 6.73 3.22
N TYR A 311 23.77 7.89 2.59
CA TYR A 311 24.53 7.98 1.34
C TYR A 311 25.97 7.49 1.49
N GLN A 312 26.65 7.83 2.60
CA GLN A 312 27.99 7.31 2.91
C GLN A 312 28.00 5.79 3.01
N ILE A 313 27.02 5.19 3.70
CA ILE A 313 26.94 3.72 3.82
C ILE A 313 26.70 3.07 2.44
N LEU A 314 25.87 3.69 1.59
CA LEU A 314 25.66 3.25 0.21
C LEU A 314 26.96 3.32 -0.61
N ASP A 315 27.78 4.36 -0.41
CA ASP A 315 29.09 4.51 -1.06
C ASP A 315 30.10 3.44 -0.60
N ASP A 316 30.14 3.19 0.71
CA ASP A 316 30.96 2.13 1.32
C ASP A 316 30.57 0.73 0.81
N LEU A 317 29.28 0.52 0.53
CA LEU A 317 28.73 -0.70 -0.07
C LEU A 317 28.83 -0.72 -1.61
N GLU A 318 29.54 0.25 -2.19
CA GLU A 318 29.78 0.41 -3.62
C GLU A 318 28.50 0.59 -4.46
N GLN A 319 27.36 0.90 -3.83
CA GLN A 319 26.06 1.10 -4.51
C GLN A 319 26.04 2.38 -5.33
N THR A 320 26.79 3.39 -4.92
CA THR A 320 26.92 4.67 -5.62
C THR A 320 27.71 4.56 -6.93
N ARG A 321 28.44 3.45 -7.13
CA ARG A 321 29.31 3.23 -8.29
C ARG A 321 28.58 2.71 -9.52
N TYR A 322 27.32 2.28 -9.38
CA TYR A 322 26.51 1.94 -10.54
C TYR A 322 26.31 3.16 -11.43
N GLU A 323 26.37 2.95 -12.74
CA GLU A 323 26.20 4.01 -13.72
C GLU A 323 24.87 4.75 -13.50
N ASN A 324 24.89 6.08 -13.60
CA ASN A 324 23.76 6.99 -13.39
C ASN A 324 23.19 7.04 -11.95
N TYR A 325 23.72 6.29 -10.97
CA TYR A 325 23.20 6.31 -9.59
C TYR A 325 23.21 7.72 -8.98
N PRO A 326 24.34 8.47 -8.96
CA PRO A 326 24.37 9.79 -8.33
C PRO A 326 23.36 10.76 -8.95
N GLN A 327 23.25 10.78 -10.28
CA GLN A 327 22.31 11.66 -11.00
C GLN A 327 20.85 11.28 -10.73
N GLN A 328 20.54 9.99 -10.64
CA GLN A 328 19.19 9.53 -10.30
C GLN A 328 18.84 9.81 -8.83
N MET A 329 19.80 9.68 -7.92
CA MET A 329 19.63 10.05 -6.51
C MET A 329 19.35 11.55 -6.36
N GLU A 330 20.05 12.41 -7.09
CA GLU A 330 19.75 13.85 -7.09
C GLU A 330 18.33 14.17 -7.57
N LYS A 331 17.83 13.47 -8.60
CA LYS A 331 16.43 13.62 -9.04
C LYS A 331 15.45 13.19 -7.96
N ALA A 332 15.72 12.08 -7.27
CA ALA A 332 14.89 11.60 -6.16
C ALA A 332 14.88 12.60 -5.00
N ARG A 333 16.05 13.12 -4.60
CA ARG A 333 16.21 14.19 -3.60
C ARG A 333 15.43 15.45 -3.98
N PHE A 334 15.60 15.91 -5.23
CA PHE A 334 14.90 17.10 -5.73
C PHE A 334 13.39 16.92 -5.70
N TRP A 335 12.88 15.79 -6.18
CA TRP A 335 11.45 15.49 -6.15
C TRP A 335 10.89 15.46 -4.72
N LEU A 336 11.54 14.76 -3.79
CA LEU A 336 11.11 14.72 -2.39
C LEU A 336 11.14 16.10 -1.72
N SER A 337 12.19 16.89 -1.96
CA SER A 337 12.33 18.24 -1.39
C SER A 337 11.30 19.24 -1.92
N GLY A 338 10.66 18.93 -3.06
CA GLY A 338 9.61 19.73 -3.66
C GLY A 338 8.21 19.49 -3.09
N LEU A 339 8.01 18.42 -2.30
CA LEU A 339 6.73 18.10 -1.69
C LEU A 339 6.41 19.05 -0.54
N ASP A 340 5.23 19.67 -0.57
CA ASP A 340 4.76 20.52 0.51
C ASP A 340 4.12 19.72 1.66
N VAL A 341 3.77 20.42 2.75
CA VAL A 341 3.15 19.78 3.91
C VAL A 341 1.82 19.11 3.56
N SER A 342 1.03 19.69 2.67
CA SER A 342 -0.28 19.13 2.28
C SER A 342 -0.13 17.84 1.49
N GLU A 343 0.90 17.74 0.64
CA GLU A 343 1.25 16.51 -0.09
C GLU A 343 1.78 15.42 0.85
N TRP A 344 2.61 15.81 1.84
CA TRP A 344 3.08 14.88 2.88
C TRP A 344 1.95 14.39 3.79
N THR A 345 0.94 15.20 4.06
CA THR A 345 -0.20 14.85 4.93
C THR A 345 -1.44 14.46 4.14
N GLU A 346 -1.31 14.05 2.87
CA GLU A 346 -2.45 13.56 2.09
C GLU A 346 -2.91 12.17 2.57
N THR A 347 -1.98 11.32 2.98
CA THR A 347 -2.22 9.92 3.35
C THR A 347 -1.50 9.57 4.66
N LEU A 348 -1.97 8.55 5.38
CA LEU A 348 -1.29 8.07 6.58
C LEU A 348 0.12 7.55 6.24
N TYR A 349 0.28 6.87 5.11
CA TYR A 349 1.58 6.39 4.62
C TYR A 349 2.59 7.52 4.42
N ASN A 350 2.21 8.58 3.70
CA ASN A 350 3.09 9.73 3.46
C ASN A 350 3.41 10.44 4.78
N ALA A 351 2.40 10.63 5.63
CA ALA A 351 2.57 11.31 6.91
C ALA A 351 3.47 10.50 7.86
N TRP A 352 3.44 9.17 7.79
CA TRP A 352 4.36 8.29 8.51
C TRP A 352 5.79 8.45 8.03
N ILE A 353 6.06 8.37 6.72
CA ILE A 353 7.40 8.66 6.17
C ILE A 353 7.87 10.06 6.56
N TYR A 354 6.97 11.04 6.56
CA TYR A 354 7.28 12.41 6.95
C TYR A 354 7.75 12.52 8.41
N THR A 355 7.38 11.59 9.30
CA THR A 355 7.92 11.54 10.68
C THR A 355 9.42 11.23 10.73
N PHE A 356 10.02 10.69 9.67
CA PHE A 356 11.43 10.28 9.69
C PHE A 356 12.42 11.44 9.52
N TYR A 357 12.07 12.51 8.81
CA TYR A 357 12.97 13.64 8.56
C TYR A 357 13.69 14.17 9.82
N PRO A 358 13.02 14.43 10.97
CA PRO A 358 13.71 14.92 12.16
C PRO A 358 14.67 13.89 12.76
N LEU A 359 14.49 12.60 12.45
CA LEU A 359 15.43 11.54 12.85
C LEU A 359 16.68 11.55 11.95
N LEU A 360 16.56 12.01 10.70
CA LEU A 360 17.65 12.02 9.72
C LEU A 360 18.52 13.29 9.79
N ASP A 361 18.05 14.34 10.49
CA ASP A 361 18.79 15.59 10.67
C ASP A 361 20.08 15.38 11.50
N VAL A 362 21.15 16.10 11.13
CA VAL A 362 22.42 16.06 11.88
C VAL A 362 22.37 17.10 13.01
N PRO A 363 22.40 16.69 14.29
CA PRO A 363 22.34 17.64 15.40
C PRO A 363 23.55 18.57 15.43
N GLY A 364 23.29 19.88 15.44
CA GLY A 364 24.31 20.93 15.41
C GLY A 364 24.82 21.34 16.80
N GLU A 365 25.54 22.46 16.86
CA GLU A 365 25.92 23.09 18.14
C GLU A 365 24.66 23.45 18.96
N GLY A 366 24.72 23.23 20.28
CA GLY A 366 23.59 23.39 21.20
C GLY A 366 22.94 22.08 21.63
N TYR A 367 23.08 21.00 20.85
CA TYR A 367 22.63 19.67 21.26
C TYR A 367 23.64 18.96 22.17
N PRO A 368 23.17 18.04 23.05
CA PRO A 368 24.04 17.18 23.87
C PRO A 368 25.17 16.51 23.08
N ALA A 369 26.32 16.33 23.73
CA ALA A 369 27.53 15.81 23.06
C ALA A 369 27.34 14.43 22.42
N PHE A 370 26.52 13.55 23.02
CA PHE A 370 26.24 12.22 22.47
C PHE A 370 25.44 12.30 21.16
N MET A 371 24.53 13.27 21.01
CA MET A 371 23.71 13.44 19.80
C MET A 371 24.53 13.88 18.59
N ARG A 372 25.68 14.53 18.82
CA ARG A 372 26.57 15.00 17.76
C ARG A 372 27.54 13.90 17.28
N SER A 373 27.39 12.67 17.77
CA SER A 373 28.23 11.54 17.40
C SER A 373 27.70 10.81 16.16
N GLN A 374 28.58 10.13 15.44
CA GLN A 374 28.17 9.23 14.35
C GLN A 374 27.30 8.08 14.85
N ALA A 375 27.57 7.57 16.07
CA ALA A 375 26.77 6.52 16.68
C ALA A 375 25.30 6.94 16.89
N TRP A 376 25.05 8.23 17.15
CA TRP A 376 23.69 8.78 17.21
C TRP A 376 23.03 8.79 15.82
N GLN A 377 23.73 9.25 14.80
CA GLN A 377 23.23 9.24 13.43
C GLN A 377 22.91 7.81 12.96
N ASP A 378 23.77 6.84 13.27
CA ASP A 378 23.54 5.42 12.98
C ASP A 378 22.35 4.86 13.75
N LYS A 379 22.13 5.27 15.01
CA LYS A 379 20.97 4.89 15.82
C LYS A 379 19.68 5.42 15.18
N GLN A 380 19.63 6.72 14.88
CA GLN A 380 18.45 7.34 14.30
C GLN A 380 18.10 6.78 12.91
N LEU A 381 19.12 6.51 12.09
CA LEU A 381 18.95 5.87 10.79
C LEU A 381 18.34 4.47 10.93
N LYS A 382 18.77 3.68 11.93
CA LYS A 382 18.19 2.37 12.22
C LYS A 382 16.74 2.48 12.69
N SER A 383 16.42 3.46 13.53
CA SER A 383 15.03 3.71 13.96
C SER A 383 14.11 4.01 12.77
N ALA A 384 14.55 4.88 11.86
CA ALA A 384 13.80 5.19 10.64
C ALA A 384 13.66 3.96 9.72
N LEU A 385 14.72 3.17 9.54
CA LEU A 385 14.69 1.95 8.73
C LEU A 385 13.77 0.87 9.32
N GLY A 386 13.78 0.69 10.64
CA GLY A 386 12.90 -0.24 11.34
C GLY A 386 11.43 0.12 11.16
N SER A 387 11.08 1.38 11.41
CA SER A 387 9.69 1.84 11.25
C SER A 387 9.24 1.88 9.79
N TRP A 388 10.15 2.17 8.85
CA TRP A 388 9.85 2.02 7.44
C TRP A 388 9.54 0.56 7.06
N ALA A 389 10.28 -0.42 7.59
CA ALA A 389 10.01 -1.84 7.35
C ALA A 389 8.63 -2.27 7.88
N GLU A 390 8.24 -1.80 9.08
CA GLU A 390 6.89 -1.98 9.65
C GLU A 390 5.81 -1.39 8.72
N LEU A 391 5.97 -0.16 8.25
CA LEU A 391 5.04 0.48 7.31
C LEU A 391 4.86 -0.35 6.02
N LYS A 392 5.94 -0.92 5.47
CA LYS A 392 5.87 -1.79 4.28
C LYS A 392 5.13 -3.09 4.55
N HIS A 393 5.29 -3.64 5.73
CA HIS A 393 4.58 -4.84 6.16
C HIS A 393 3.07 -4.58 6.22
N ASP A 394 2.64 -3.52 6.90
CA ASP A 394 1.21 -3.26 7.14
C ASP A 394 0.44 -2.95 5.85
N THR A 395 1.14 -2.41 4.85
CA THR A 395 0.52 -1.94 3.61
C THR A 395 0.78 -2.84 2.41
N ILE A 396 1.29 -4.06 2.62
CA ILE A 396 1.74 -4.99 1.57
C ILE A 396 0.67 -5.30 0.51
N LEU A 397 -0.62 -5.36 0.88
CA LEU A 397 -1.71 -5.60 -0.07
C LEU A 397 -1.95 -4.38 -1.00
N TYR A 398 -1.74 -3.17 -0.49
CA TYR A 398 -2.17 -1.94 -1.15
C TYR A 398 -1.04 -1.23 -1.87
N ALA A 399 0.17 -1.20 -1.31
CA ALA A 399 1.31 -0.50 -1.88
C ALA A 399 1.84 -1.22 -3.12
N LYS A 400 2.14 -0.47 -4.19
CA LYS A 400 2.74 -1.02 -5.41
C LYS A 400 4.20 -1.41 -5.12
N GLN A 401 4.56 -2.66 -5.37
CA GLN A 401 5.92 -3.18 -5.18
C GLN A 401 6.82 -2.88 -6.39
N VAL A 402 8.13 -2.81 -6.16
CA VAL A 402 9.14 -2.58 -7.20
C VAL A 402 9.78 -3.92 -7.56
N TYR A 403 9.48 -4.46 -8.72
CA TYR A 403 10.00 -5.78 -9.12
C TYR A 403 11.53 -5.85 -9.21
N ALA A 404 12.14 -6.74 -8.42
CA ALA A 404 13.42 -7.39 -8.71
C ALA A 404 13.63 -8.65 -7.84
N GLU A 405 14.37 -9.65 -8.34
CA GLU A 405 14.37 -11.01 -7.78
C GLU A 405 15.19 -11.19 -6.47
N MET A 406 14.49 -11.73 -5.45
CA MET A 406 14.87 -12.44 -4.21
C MET A 406 16.04 -11.92 -3.32
N GLY A 407 15.74 -11.66 -2.04
CA GLY A 407 16.76 -11.62 -0.98
C GLY A 407 16.19 -11.48 0.45
N GLY A 408 16.75 -12.22 1.41
CA GLY A 408 16.47 -12.12 2.85
C GLY A 408 17.75 -11.98 3.68
N GLY A 409 17.69 -11.25 4.81
CA GLY A 409 18.85 -10.93 5.66
C GLY A 409 18.60 -11.14 7.17
N PRO A 410 19.66 -11.30 7.99
CA PRO A 410 19.54 -11.62 9.43
C PRO A 410 19.36 -10.38 10.34
N PRO A 411 18.81 -10.54 11.57
CA PRO A 411 18.50 -9.45 12.49
C PRO A 411 19.70 -8.90 13.29
N PRO A 412 19.64 -7.64 13.76
CA PRO A 412 20.71 -6.98 14.52
C PRO A 412 20.71 -7.31 16.04
N PRO A 413 21.84 -7.09 16.74
CA PRO A 413 21.98 -7.36 18.18
C PRO A 413 21.46 -6.23 19.09
N GLU A 414 21.12 -6.58 20.34
CA GLU A 414 20.49 -5.69 21.34
C GLU A 414 21.44 -4.67 22.01
N PRO A 415 20.97 -3.42 22.23
CA PRO A 415 21.69 -2.39 23.00
C PRO A 415 21.35 -2.40 24.51
N VAL A 416 22.24 -1.80 25.32
CA VAL A 416 22.14 -1.74 26.80
C VAL A 416 21.99 -0.27 27.27
N PRO A 417 21.06 0.09 28.18
CA PRO A 417 20.77 1.49 28.55
C PRO A 417 21.23 1.96 29.96
N PRO A 418 21.30 3.30 30.22
CA PRO A 418 21.48 3.92 31.55
C PRO A 418 20.30 4.84 31.99
N ARG A 419 20.55 5.86 32.85
CA ARG A 419 19.54 6.63 33.62
C ARG A 419 18.44 7.36 32.80
N GLY A 420 17.19 7.35 33.28
CA GLY A 420 16.00 7.50 32.43
C GLY A 420 15.79 8.90 31.84
N TYR A 421 15.33 8.93 30.59
CA TYR A 421 15.49 10.05 29.67
C TYR A 421 14.55 9.86 28.46
N VAL A 422 13.91 10.91 27.98
CA VAL A 422 13.14 10.86 26.72
C VAL A 422 14.07 11.22 25.57
N GLU A 423 14.03 10.44 24.49
CA GLU A 423 14.87 10.72 23.34
C GLU A 423 14.60 12.15 22.81
N PRO A 424 15.63 13.01 22.68
CA PRO A 424 15.43 14.45 22.51
C PRO A 424 15.13 14.86 21.05
N VAL A 425 14.01 14.37 20.51
CA VAL A 425 13.55 14.59 19.13
C VAL A 425 12.14 15.21 19.13
N PRO A 426 11.95 16.44 19.66
CA PRO A 426 10.62 16.98 19.92
C PRO A 426 9.79 17.16 18.65
N GLN A 427 10.42 17.51 17.53
CA GLN A 427 9.75 17.62 16.24
C GLN A 427 9.22 16.26 15.73
N PHE A 428 9.91 15.16 16.02
CA PHE A 428 9.41 13.81 15.72
C PHE A 428 8.13 13.53 16.53
N TYR A 429 8.14 13.78 17.84
CA TYR A 429 6.96 13.56 18.68
C TYR A 429 5.76 14.41 18.26
N ALA A 430 6.00 15.66 17.87
CA ALA A 430 4.95 16.53 17.32
C ALA A 430 4.35 15.96 16.02
N ARG A 431 5.19 15.45 15.11
CA ARG A 431 4.73 14.82 13.86
C ARG A 431 3.98 13.52 14.11
N LEU A 432 4.43 12.71 15.06
CA LEU A 432 3.73 11.48 15.43
C LEU A 432 2.37 11.77 16.07
N ALA A 433 2.28 12.75 16.96
CA ALA A 433 1.01 13.20 17.54
C ALA A 433 0.03 13.68 16.45
N ALA A 434 0.53 14.45 15.47
CA ALA A 434 -0.27 14.89 14.33
C ALA A 434 -0.74 13.71 13.46
N LEU A 435 0.14 12.73 13.18
CA LEU A 435 -0.19 11.50 12.45
C LEU A 435 -1.25 10.66 13.19
N THR A 436 -1.11 10.50 14.50
CA THR A 436 -2.10 9.77 15.32
C THR A 436 -3.44 10.50 15.33
N SER A 437 -3.45 11.84 15.42
CA SER A 437 -4.69 12.63 15.31
C SER A 437 -5.32 12.50 13.93
N MET A 438 -4.52 12.55 12.85
CA MET A 438 -5.01 12.35 11.49
C MET A 438 -5.66 10.97 11.33
N THR A 439 -5.03 9.93 11.89
CA THR A 439 -5.56 8.55 11.89
C THR A 439 -6.92 8.49 12.60
N LEU A 440 -6.99 9.04 13.82
CA LEU A 440 -8.21 9.11 14.63
C LEU A 440 -9.34 9.84 13.91
N ASP A 441 -9.11 11.09 13.50
CA ASP A 441 -10.12 11.97 12.94
C ASP A 441 -10.57 11.46 11.55
N GLY A 442 -9.63 10.98 10.74
CA GLY A 442 -9.91 10.52 9.38
C GLY A 442 -10.73 9.23 9.33
N LEU A 443 -10.49 8.29 10.23
CA LEU A 443 -11.22 7.03 10.28
C LEU A 443 -12.55 7.15 11.03
N ASP A 444 -12.62 8.01 12.06
CA ASP A 444 -13.88 8.32 12.74
C ASP A 444 -14.91 8.94 11.78
N GLN A 445 -14.49 9.94 11.00
CA GLN A 445 -15.35 10.58 10.00
C GLN A 445 -15.86 9.60 8.92
N ARG A 446 -15.18 8.47 8.74
CA ARG A 446 -15.55 7.40 7.80
C ARG A 446 -16.34 6.27 8.46
N GLY A 447 -16.55 6.31 9.77
CA GLY A 447 -17.23 5.26 10.53
C GLY A 447 -16.46 3.94 10.57
N LEU A 448 -15.12 4.00 10.52
CA LEU A 448 -14.22 2.83 10.48
C LEU A 448 -13.49 2.60 11.82
N LEU A 449 -13.86 3.30 12.89
CA LEU A 449 -13.28 3.12 14.23
C LEU A 449 -14.33 2.62 15.22
N ASN A 450 -14.00 1.52 15.88
CA ASN A 450 -14.67 1.11 17.11
C ASN A 450 -14.14 1.93 18.32
N GLU A 451 -14.78 1.76 19.48
CA GLU A 451 -14.44 2.56 20.67
C GLU A 451 -13.06 2.22 21.24
N LEU A 452 -12.65 0.94 21.22
CA LEU A 452 -11.35 0.51 21.74
C LEU A 452 -10.18 1.10 20.92
N ASP A 453 -10.32 1.08 19.60
CA ASP A 453 -9.34 1.64 18.66
C ASP A 453 -9.25 3.16 18.83
N ARG A 454 -10.39 3.84 19.01
CA ARG A 454 -10.46 5.28 19.31
C ARG A 454 -9.73 5.64 20.60
N GLU A 455 -10.00 4.93 21.69
CA GLU A 455 -9.36 5.16 22.99
C GLU A 455 -7.84 4.95 22.92
N SER A 456 -7.41 3.92 22.20
CA SER A 456 -5.99 3.56 22.04
C SER A 456 -5.21 4.60 21.22
N LEU A 457 -5.77 5.05 20.10
CA LEU A 457 -5.20 6.15 19.30
C LEU A 457 -5.15 7.45 20.10
N ASN A 458 -6.19 7.77 20.87
CA ASN A 458 -6.19 8.97 21.70
C ASN A 458 -5.12 8.90 22.81
N ARG A 459 -4.93 7.72 23.44
CA ARG A 459 -3.85 7.50 24.40
C ARG A 459 -2.48 7.71 23.76
N LEU A 460 -2.21 7.13 22.58
CA LEU A 460 -0.94 7.30 21.88
C LEU A 460 -0.67 8.77 21.51
N LYS A 461 -1.70 9.50 21.05
CA LYS A 461 -1.61 10.94 20.78
C LYS A 461 -1.17 11.72 22.03
N VAL A 462 -1.83 11.49 23.16
CA VAL A 462 -1.51 12.16 24.44
C VAL A 462 -0.09 11.83 24.90
N LEU A 463 0.36 10.58 24.73
CA LEU A 463 1.74 10.18 25.02
C LEU A 463 2.75 10.92 24.15
N ALA A 464 2.53 10.97 22.83
CA ALA A 464 3.41 11.70 21.91
C ALA A 464 3.48 13.20 22.25
N GLU A 465 2.35 13.86 22.52
CA GLU A 465 2.31 15.26 22.96
C GLU A 465 3.04 15.49 24.29
N SER A 466 2.98 14.52 25.20
CA SER A 466 3.67 14.61 26.49
C SER A 466 5.17 14.44 26.35
N PHE A 467 5.63 13.49 25.52
CA PHE A 467 7.06 13.30 25.23
C PHE A 467 7.66 14.44 24.41
N GLN A 468 6.88 15.08 23.53
CA GLN A 468 7.29 16.34 22.90
C GLN A 468 7.67 17.38 23.98
N LYS A 469 6.77 17.67 24.93
CA LYS A 469 6.99 18.68 25.98
C LYS A 469 8.17 18.33 26.86
N ILE A 470 8.30 17.06 27.25
CA ILE A 470 9.43 16.58 28.06
C ILE A 470 10.75 16.77 27.30
N SER A 471 10.78 16.37 26.02
CA SER A 471 11.95 16.50 25.17
C SER A 471 12.38 17.96 24.98
N GLU A 472 11.44 18.89 24.80
CA GLU A 472 11.71 20.33 24.72
C GLU A 472 12.35 20.85 26.02
N LYS A 473 11.80 20.46 27.19
CA LYS A 473 12.33 20.83 28.50
C LYS A 473 13.73 20.26 28.74
N GLU A 474 13.95 19.00 28.42
CA GLU A 474 15.25 18.34 28.59
C GLU A 474 16.34 18.99 27.73
N LEU A 475 16.00 19.39 26.49
CA LEU A 475 16.90 20.15 25.61
C LEU A 475 17.17 21.56 26.12
N ALA A 476 16.18 22.22 26.74
CA ALA A 476 16.32 23.53 27.35
C ALA A 476 17.04 23.50 28.72
N GLY A 477 17.30 22.30 29.27
CA GLY A 477 17.87 22.13 30.61
C GLY A 477 16.90 22.49 31.75
N GLU A 478 15.60 22.46 31.47
CA GLU A 478 14.53 22.72 32.43
C GLU A 478 14.22 21.47 33.27
N ALA A 479 13.79 21.67 34.52
CA ALA A 479 13.41 20.57 35.39
C ALA A 479 12.02 20.04 35.03
N LEU A 480 11.88 18.71 34.97
CA LEU A 480 10.58 18.04 34.77
C LEU A 480 9.73 18.07 36.04
N THR A 481 8.40 18.03 35.87
CA THR A 481 7.45 17.88 36.99
C THR A 481 7.41 16.45 37.53
N GLN A 482 6.79 16.25 38.69
CA GLN A 482 6.65 14.91 39.26
C GLN A 482 5.80 14.01 38.36
N GLU A 483 4.75 14.55 37.76
CA GLU A 483 3.88 13.83 36.81
C GLU A 483 4.65 13.40 35.56
N GLU A 484 5.55 14.25 35.05
CA GLU A 484 6.41 13.93 33.90
C GLU A 484 7.42 12.83 34.24
N TYR A 485 8.01 12.85 35.44
CA TYR A 485 8.86 11.75 35.92
C TYR A 485 8.09 10.46 36.13
N ASP A 486 6.85 10.54 36.63
CA ASP A 486 5.99 9.36 36.82
C ASP A 486 5.57 8.77 35.47
N LEU A 487 5.25 9.60 34.48
CA LEU A 487 4.98 9.14 33.11
C LEU A 487 6.17 8.36 32.54
N ILE A 488 7.40 8.90 32.62
CA ILE A 488 8.61 8.19 32.19
C ILE A 488 8.76 6.86 32.95
N ARG A 489 8.52 6.89 34.26
CA ARG A 489 8.70 5.73 35.14
C ARG A 489 7.71 4.60 34.85
N PHE A 490 6.48 4.92 34.45
CA PHE A 490 5.41 3.96 34.24
C PHE A 490 5.08 3.70 32.77
N TYR A 491 5.81 4.32 31.83
CA TYR A 491 5.62 4.16 30.39
C TYR A 491 5.61 2.70 29.90
N GLY A 492 6.31 1.78 30.57
CA GLY A 492 6.23 0.35 30.25
C GLY A 492 4.80 -0.22 30.35
N GLY A 493 3.98 0.28 31.26
CA GLY A 493 2.57 -0.08 31.37
C GLY A 493 1.70 0.54 30.28
N ASP A 494 2.04 1.75 29.81
CA ASP A 494 1.42 2.35 28.64
C ASP A 494 1.68 1.52 27.38
N LEU A 495 2.93 1.07 27.18
CA LEU A 495 3.30 0.17 26.09
C LEU A 495 2.53 -1.15 26.16
N GLU A 496 2.51 -1.80 27.34
CA GLU A 496 1.74 -3.03 27.53
C GLU A 496 0.26 -2.84 27.19
N HIS A 497 -0.34 -1.72 27.62
CA HIS A 497 -1.72 -1.41 27.30
C HIS A 497 -1.96 -1.27 25.79
N LEU A 498 -1.08 -0.55 25.07
CA LEU A 498 -1.21 -0.35 23.62
C LEU A 498 -1.00 -1.66 22.85
N VAL A 499 -0.02 -2.46 23.25
CA VAL A 499 0.23 -3.81 22.69
C VAL A 499 -0.99 -4.70 22.88
N MET A 500 -1.56 -4.73 24.09
CA MET A 500 -2.73 -5.54 24.39
C MET A 500 -4.02 -4.99 23.74
N ALA A 501 -4.09 -3.71 23.40
CA ALA A 501 -5.19 -3.16 22.63
C ALA A 501 -5.08 -3.48 21.13
N ALA A 502 -3.85 -3.57 20.60
CA ALA A 502 -3.58 -3.99 19.24
C ALA A 502 -3.73 -5.51 19.01
N ALA A 503 -3.73 -6.31 20.07
CA ALA A 503 -3.96 -7.75 20.02
C ALA A 503 -5.37 -8.06 19.50
N ASP A 504 -5.50 -9.14 18.73
CA ASP A 504 -6.82 -9.61 18.31
C ASP A 504 -7.46 -10.45 19.41
N THR A 505 -8.78 -10.35 19.51
CA THR A 505 -9.63 -11.23 20.31
C THR A 505 -10.62 -11.89 19.37
N ASP A 506 -11.15 -13.04 19.76
CA ASP A 506 -12.39 -13.51 19.14
C ASP A 506 -13.45 -12.43 19.39
N ASN A 507 -13.89 -11.74 18.33
CA ASN A 507 -14.86 -10.64 18.40
C ASN A 507 -16.24 -11.08 18.95
N GLU A 508 -16.44 -12.38 19.18
CA GLU A 508 -17.66 -12.97 19.72
C GLU A 508 -17.64 -13.19 21.26
N ASP A 509 -16.47 -13.12 21.92
CA ASP A 509 -16.36 -13.28 23.39
C ASP A 509 -15.50 -12.17 24.02
N GLU A 510 -16.18 -11.22 24.70
CA GLU A 510 -15.56 -10.10 25.40
C GLU A 510 -14.62 -10.54 26.55
N TYR A 511 -14.71 -11.79 26.99
CA TYR A 511 -13.86 -12.40 28.02
C TYR A 511 -12.76 -13.29 27.44
N ALA A 512 -12.67 -13.41 26.10
CA ALA A 512 -11.60 -14.16 25.46
C ALA A 512 -10.24 -13.53 25.86
N PRO A 513 -9.25 -14.35 26.26
CA PRO A 513 -7.95 -13.83 26.58
C PRO A 513 -7.34 -13.21 25.32
N ARG A 514 -6.78 -12.00 25.45
CA ARG A 514 -6.07 -11.35 24.34
C ARG A 514 -4.76 -12.09 24.12
N TYR A 515 -4.57 -12.61 22.91
CA TYR A 515 -3.33 -13.31 22.54
C TYR A 515 -2.64 -12.53 21.41
N MET A 516 -1.37 -12.20 21.64
CA MET A 516 -0.48 -11.77 20.56
C MET A 516 0.10 -13.02 19.90
N ASP A 517 -0.35 -13.34 18.68
CA ASP A 517 0.20 -14.43 17.88
C ASP A 517 1.52 -14.05 17.18
N GLU A 518 1.83 -12.76 17.08
CA GLU A 518 3.17 -12.33 16.70
C GLU A 518 4.13 -12.68 17.83
N GLN A 519 5.18 -13.47 17.53
CA GLN A 519 6.29 -13.59 18.46
C GLN A 519 6.77 -12.17 18.79
N PRO A 520 7.14 -11.86 20.05
CA PRO A 520 7.55 -10.52 20.49
C PRO A 520 8.89 -10.03 19.88
N GLN A 521 9.24 -10.52 18.68
CA GLN A 521 10.39 -10.13 17.91
C GLN A 521 10.01 -8.93 17.03
N ALA A 522 10.48 -7.75 17.42
CA ALA A 522 10.30 -6.46 16.74
C ALA A 522 10.86 -6.36 15.30
N ALA A 523 11.28 -7.48 14.70
CA ALA A 523 11.80 -7.53 13.34
C ALA A 523 10.71 -8.04 12.39
N VAL A 524 9.90 -7.10 11.90
CA VAL A 524 8.93 -7.37 10.84
C VAL A 524 9.57 -6.95 9.51
N ILE A 525 9.95 -7.91 8.67
CA ILE A 525 10.52 -7.66 7.34
C ILE A 525 9.53 -8.17 6.31
N ALA A 526 9.03 -7.27 5.46
CA ALA A 526 8.25 -7.59 4.28
C ALA A 526 9.12 -7.44 3.02
N ASP A 527 8.71 -8.07 1.92
CA ASP A 527 9.39 -7.89 0.63
C ASP A 527 9.25 -6.43 0.17
N VAL A 528 10.39 -5.77 0.03
CA VAL A 528 10.50 -4.36 -0.36
C VAL A 528 10.75 -4.15 -1.85
N ALA A 529 11.11 -5.24 -2.55
CA ALA A 529 11.24 -5.35 -3.99
C ALA A 529 10.89 -6.77 -4.47
#